data_AF-A0A0U2WI21-F1
#
_entry.id   AF-A0A0U2WI21-F1
#
_cell.length_a   1.000
_cell.length_b   1.000
_cell.length_c   1.000
_cell.angle_alpha   90.00
_cell.angle_beta   90.00
_cell.angle_gamma   90.00
#
_symmetry.space_group_name_H-M   'P 1'
#
loop_
_entity.id
_entity.type
_entity.pdbx_description
1 polymer ?
#
loop_
_entity_poly.entity_id
_entity_poly.type
_entity_poly.pdbx_seq_one_letter_code
_entity_poly.pdbx_strand_id
1 'polypeptide(L)' 'MKDHVKRVQFYTRMAARYSADHRPRHERNRYRFARLMRYKAALNARLENARKVSADPDPGPAR' A
#
# COMPACT_ATOMS: atom_id res chain seq x y z
N MET A 1 28.72 -5.00 8.63
CA MET A 1 29.20 -3.86 7.80
C MET A 1 28.91 -4.02 6.30
N LYS A 2 29.24 -5.15 5.66
CA LYS A 2 29.05 -5.34 4.21
C LYS A 2 27.60 -5.15 3.73
N ASP A 3 26.60 -5.54 4.53
CA ASP A 3 25.18 -5.39 4.14
C ASP A 3 24.67 -3.96 4.25
N HIS A 4 25.21 -3.17 5.18
CA HIS A 4 24.85 -1.76 5.31
C HIS A 4 25.34 -0.97 4.10
N VAL A 5 26.58 -1.22 3.66
CA VAL A 5 27.14 -0.61 2.44
C VAL A 5 26.34 -1.02 1.19
N LYS A 6 25.94 -2.29 1.07
CA LYS A 6 25.07 -2.76 -0.02
C LYS A 6 23.70 -2.05 -0.03
N ARG A 7 23.09 -1.85 1.14
CA ARG A 7 21.81 -1.12 1.27
C ARG A 7 21.98 0.35 0.86
N VAL A 8 23.03 1.02 1.30
CA VAL A 8 23.32 2.40 0.91
C VAL A 8 23.48 2.49 -0.61
N GLN A 9 24.31 1.64 -1.22
CA GLN A 9 24.49 1.60 -2.68
C GLN A 9 23.19 1.33 -3.43
N PHE A 10 22.33 0.44 -2.92
CA PHE A 10 21.02 0.15 -3.50
C PHE A 10 20.11 1.38 -3.51
N TYR A 11 19.96 2.05 -2.37
CA TYR A 11 19.11 3.23 -2.28
C TYR A 11 19.67 4.42 -3.08
N THR A 12 20.99 4.59 -3.12
CA THR A 12 21.62 5.62 -3.96
C THR A 12 21.35 5.38 -5.45
N ARG A 13 21.42 4.13 -5.93
CA ARG A 13 21.06 3.78 -7.32
C ARG A 13 19.58 4.03 -7.62
N MET A 14 18.70 3.74 -6.67
CA MET A 14 17.26 3.99 -6.82
C MET A 14 16.95 5.50 -6.87
N ALA A 15 17.59 6.30 -6.02
CA ALA A 15 17.47 7.74 -6.03
C ALA A 15 17.97 8.33 -7.36
N ALA A 16 19.16 7.93 -7.82
CA ALA A 16 19.71 8.37 -9.12
C ALA A 16 18.78 8.03 -10.29
N ARG A 17 18.19 6.82 -10.30
CA ARG A 17 17.18 6.42 -11.30
C ARG A 17 15.93 7.29 -11.25
N TYR A 18 15.45 7.62 -10.06
CA TYR A 18 14.27 8.47 -9.88
C TYR A 18 14.53 9.92 -10.32
N SER A 19 15.73 10.45 -10.06
CA SER A 19 16.17 11.78 -10.48
C SER A 19 16.37 11.88 -11.99
N ALA A 20 16.91 10.81 -12.61
CA ALA A 20 17.15 10.72 -14.05
C ALA A 20 15.89 10.37 -14.86
N ASP A 21 14.81 9.94 -14.20
CA ASP A 21 13.51 9.82 -14.84
C ASP A 21 13.02 11.24 -15.13
N HIS A 22 12.88 11.62 -16.41
CA HIS A 22 12.37 12.92 -16.84
C HIS A 22 10.90 12.87 -17.25
N ARG A 23 10.22 11.73 -17.08
CA ARG A 23 8.81 11.60 -17.48
C ARG A 23 7.92 12.60 -16.73
N PRO A 24 6.80 13.04 -17.31
CA PRO A 24 5.82 13.86 -16.62
C PRO A 24 5.35 13.21 -15.30
N ARG A 25 5.04 14.03 -14.29
CA ARG A 25 4.68 13.58 -12.92
C ARG A 25 3.47 12.62 -12.90
N HIS A 26 2.57 12.75 -13.88
CA HIS A 26 1.41 11.87 -14.09
C HIS A 26 1.78 10.49 -14.65
N GLU A 27 2.87 10.38 -15.42
CA GLU A 27 3.40 9.12 -15.95
C GLU A 27 4.29 8.40 -14.94
N ARG A 28 5.10 9.14 -14.16
CA ARG A 28 5.99 8.54 -13.13
C ARG A 28 5.23 7.74 -12.07
N ASN A 29 4.00 8.16 -11.74
CA ASN A 29 3.18 7.57 -10.68
C ASN A 29 2.00 6.74 -11.20
N ARG A 30 1.96 6.39 -12.49
CA ARG A 30 0.83 5.64 -13.09
C ARG A 30 0.49 4.36 -12.30
N TYR A 31 1.53 3.64 -11.85
CA TYR A 31 1.36 2.43 -11.03
C TYR A 31 1.24 2.70 -9.54
N ARG A 32 1.77 3.83 -9.04
CA ARG A 32 1.69 4.21 -7.61
C ARG A 32 0.28 4.60 -7.23
N PHE A 33 -0.38 5.41 -8.06
CA PHE A 33 -1.77 5.81 -7.84
C PHE A 33 -2.72 4.62 -7.89
N ALA A 34 -2.64 3.79 -8.94
CA ALA A 34 -3.48 2.59 -9.05
C ALA A 34 -3.27 1.61 -7.89
N ARG A 35 -2.02 1.42 -7.43
CA ARG A 35 -1.70 0.57 -6.27
C ARG A 35 -2.27 1.14 -4.97
N LEU A 36 -2.16 2.46 -4.75
CA LEU A 36 -2.73 3.13 -3.58
C LEU A 36 -4.26 3.03 -3.57
N MET A 37 -4.91 3.21 -4.72
CA MET A 37 -6.37 3.10 -4.83
C MET A 37 -6.84 1.65 -4.59
N ARG A 38 -6.11 0.65 -5.09
CA ARG A 38 -6.39 -0.78 -4.78
C ARG A 38 -6.27 -1.06 -3.28
N TYR A 39 -5.23 -0.55 -2.63
CA TYR A 39 -5.05 -0.71 -1.19
C TYR A 39 -6.18 -0.04 -0.40
N LYS A 40 -6.55 1.20 -0.76
CA LYS A 40 -7.67 1.94 -0.15
C LYS A 40 -9.00 1.18 -0.28
N ALA A 41 -9.30 0.65 -1.47
CA ALA A 41 -10.51 -0.13 -1.71
C ALA A 41 -10.54 -1.40 -0.85
N ALA A 42 -9.44 -2.14 -0.79
CA ALA A 42 -9.33 -3.36 0.02
C ALA A 42 -9.48 -3.07 1.53
N LEU A 43 -8.91 -1.96 2.01
CA LEU A 43 -9.04 -1.54 3.40
C LEU A 43 -10.49 -1.18 3.74
N ASN A 44 -11.16 -0.39 2.90
CA ASN A 44 -12.57 -0.02 3.11
C ASN A 44 -13.48 -1.26 3.15
N ALA A 45 -13.26 -2.23 2.26
CA ALA A 45 -14.03 -3.47 2.27
C ALA A 45 -13.88 -4.25 3.59
N ARG A 46 -12.67 -4.27 4.16
CA ARG A 46 -12.42 -4.91 5.47
C ARG A 46 -13.12 -4.18 6.61
N LEU A 47 -13.08 -2.85 6.61
CA LEU A 47 -13.72 -2.03 7.63
C LEU A 47 -15.25 -2.16 7.57
N GLU A 48 -15.83 -2.15 6.38
CA GLU A 48 -17.27 -2.39 6.19
C GLU A 48 -17.68 -3.78 6.67
N ASN A 49 -16.89 -4.82 6.35
CA ASN A 49 -17.18 -6.17 6.84
C ASN A 49 -17.05 -6.26 8.37
N ALA A 50 -16.03 -5.64 8.97
CA ALA A 50 -15.88 -5.58 10.42
C ALA A 50 -17.04 -4.81 11.09
N ARG A 51 -17.54 -3.76 10.45
CA ARG A 51 -18.70 -2.99 10.90
C ARG A 51 -19.99 -3.81 10.84
N LYS A 52 -20.18 -4.62 9.79
CA LYS A 52 -21.33 -5.54 9.69
C LYS A 52 -21.29 -6.63 10.75
N VAL A 53 -20.13 -7.26 10.93
CA VAL A 53 -19.93 -8.30 11.96
C VAL A 53 -20.17 -7.77 13.38
N SER A 54 -19.86 -6.49 13.64
CA SER A 54 -20.14 -5.85 14.94
C SER A 54 -21.58 -5.35 15.08
N ALA A 55 -22.33 -5.22 13.97
CA ALA A 55 -23.73 -4.80 13.97
C ALA A 55 -24.72 -5.97 14.13
N ASP A 56 -24.32 -7.19 13.76
CA ASP A 56 -25.06 -8.43 14.00
C ASP A 56 -24.40 -9.23 15.14
N PRO A 57 -24.63 -8.88 16.42
CA PRO A 57 -24.24 -9.77 17.51
C PRO A 57 -25.07 -11.04 17.41
N ASP A 58 -24.37 -12.17 17.35
CA ASP A 58 -24.94 -13.52 17.38
C ASP A 58 -26.12 -13.57 18.38
N PRO A 59 -27.37 -13.84 17.94
CA PRO A 59 -28.46 -14.05 18.88
C PRO A 59 -28.13 -15.36 19.58
N GLY A 60 -27.54 -15.24 20.78
CA GLY A 60 -27.12 -16.39 21.59
C GLY A 60 -28.20 -17.46 21.66
N PRO A 61 -27.82 -18.73 21.91
CA PRO A 61 -28.68 -19.88 21.66
C PRO A 61 -30.05 -19.69 22.33
N ALA A 62 -31.11 -19.72 21.50
CA ALA A 62 -32.48 -19.68 21.96
C ALA A 62 -32.68 -20.85 22.94
N ARG A 63 -32.95 -20.50 24.20
CA ARG A 63 -33.26 -21.46 25.27
C ARG A 63 -34.66 -22.02 25.09
#